data_AF-A0A090WWY5-F1
#
_entry.id   AF-A0A090WWY5-F1
#
_cell.length_a   1.000
_cell.length_b   1.000
_cell.length_c   1.000
_cell.angle_alpha   90.00
_cell.angle_beta   90.00
_cell.angle_gamma   90.00
#
_symmetry.space_group_name_H-M   'P 1'
#
loop_
_entity.id
_entity.type
_entity.pdbx_description
1 polymer ?
#
loop_
_entity_poly.entity_id
_entity_poly.type
_entity_poly.pdbx_seq_one_letter_code
_entity_poly.pdbx_strand_id
1 'polypeptide(L)'
;MTYQGVLTKMETEFSNPIQYYLVFDSDFINMNQLLGKTISIEFVKYQCLNCGLDKPIFRQGYDKQCFYNTAQTGDWIMRPELSTAHLGQEDRDLEYEKRVQLQPHIVYLANSSNVKVGGVTRKTQVPTRWIDQGGHTKHWKL
;
A
#
# COMPACT_ATOMS: atom_id res chain seq x y z
N MET A 1 5.32 21.19 -17.03
CA MET A 1 4.91 19.80 -17.32
C MET A 1 3.61 19.57 -16.60
N THR A 2 2.59 19.08 -17.30
CA THR A 2 1.29 18.76 -16.72
C THR A 2 1.17 17.23 -16.74
N TYR A 3 1.03 16.63 -15.57
CA TYR A 3 0.84 15.19 -15.43
C TYR A 3 -0.58 14.94 -14.96
N GLN A 4 -1.20 13.88 -15.50
CA GLN A 4 -2.55 13.49 -15.14
C GLN A 4 -2.57 11.99 -14.90
N GLY A 5 -3.18 11.59 -13.79
CA GLY A 5 -3.39 10.20 -13.46
C GLY A 5 -4.02 10.03 -12.08
N VAL A 6 -4.24 8.79 -11.70
CA VAL A 6 -4.82 8.45 -10.40
C VAL A 6 -3.71 8.46 -9.36
N LEU A 7 -3.96 9.14 -8.23
CA LEU A 7 -3.03 9.10 -7.11
C LEU A 7 -3.10 7.72 -6.45
N THR A 8 -1.99 6.99 -6.53
CA THR A 8 -1.79 5.69 -5.90
C THR A 8 -0.66 5.78 -4.86
N LYS A 9 -0.42 4.69 -4.13
CA LYS A 9 0.70 4.64 -3.19
C LYS A 9 2.01 4.84 -3.97
N MET A 10 2.82 5.81 -3.54
CA MET A 10 4.13 6.06 -4.13
C MET A 10 5.04 4.83 -4.00
N GLU A 11 5.81 4.57 -5.05
CA GLU A 11 6.89 3.60 -5.00
C GLU A 11 8.11 4.24 -4.33
N THR A 12 8.82 3.46 -3.53
CA THR A 12 10.01 3.92 -2.83
C THR A 12 11.21 3.08 -3.21
N GLU A 13 12.30 3.75 -3.54
CA GLU A 13 13.57 3.13 -3.83
C GLU A 13 14.53 3.37 -2.66
N PHE A 14 15.16 2.29 -2.20
CA PHE A 14 16.13 2.35 -1.12
C PHE A 14 17.47 2.93 -1.62
N SER A 15 17.61 4.25 -1.50
CA SER A 15 18.81 5.01 -1.85
C SER A 15 19.14 6.04 -0.76
N ASN A 16 20.22 6.80 -0.93
CA ASN A 16 20.65 7.82 0.04
C ASN A 16 20.79 9.19 -0.66
N PRO A 17 19.78 10.08 -0.59
CA PRO A 17 18.51 9.97 0.13
C PRO A 17 17.51 9.04 -0.57
N ILE A 18 16.55 8.46 0.18
CA ILE A 18 15.48 7.61 -0.34
C ILE A 18 14.73 8.34 -1.46
N GLN A 19 14.51 7.69 -2.60
CA GLN A 19 13.73 8.26 -3.70
C GLN A 19 12.26 7.84 -3.62
N TYR A 20 11.37 8.81 -3.83
CA TYR A 20 9.93 8.61 -3.92
C TYR A 20 9.45 8.85 -5.35
N TYR A 21 8.68 7.91 -5.87
CA TYR A 21 8.14 7.96 -7.23
C TYR A 21 6.63 7.92 -7.19
N LEU A 22 6.00 8.88 -7.86
CA LEU A 22 4.57 8.84 -8.15
C LEU A 22 4.40 8.24 -9.55
N VAL A 23 3.87 7.03 -9.63
CA VAL A 23 3.73 6.27 -10.87
C VAL A 23 2.31 6.40 -11.42
N PHE A 24 2.21 6.76 -12.68
CA PHE A 24 0.98 6.81 -13.48
C PHE A 24 1.05 5.77 -14.61
N ASP A 25 -0.04 5.59 -15.35
CA ASP A 25 -0.13 4.57 -16.40
C ASP A 25 0.90 4.75 -17.52
N SER A 26 1.22 6.00 -17.88
CA SER A 26 2.14 6.33 -18.98
C SER A 26 3.48 6.90 -18.53
N ASP A 27 3.58 7.40 -17.30
CA ASP A 27 4.69 8.23 -16.83
C ASP A 27 4.91 8.05 -15.34
N PHE A 28 6.06 8.48 -14.86
CA PHE A 28 6.34 8.58 -13.43
C PHE A 28 7.01 9.90 -13.09
N ILE A 29 6.78 10.38 -11.87
CA ILE A 29 7.39 11.59 -11.33
C ILE A 29 8.30 11.20 -10.18
N ASN A 30 9.58 11.56 -10.27
CA ASN A 30 10.45 11.55 -9.10
C ASN A 30 10.10 12.75 -8.21
N MET A 31 9.47 12.48 -7.07
CA MET A 31 8.98 13.49 -6.13
C MET A 31 10.11 14.25 -5.46
N ASN A 32 11.27 13.63 -5.26
CA ASN A 32 12.44 14.28 -4.66
C ASN A 32 12.93 15.46 -5.51
N GLN A 33 12.79 15.39 -6.83
CA GLN A 33 13.18 16.48 -7.74
C GLN A 33 12.24 17.70 -7.69
N LEU A 34 11.08 17.54 -7.04
CA LEU A 34 10.10 18.61 -6.85
C LEU A 34 10.25 19.32 -5.50
N LEU A 35 11.16 18.87 -4.64
CA LEU A 35 11.45 19.53 -3.37
C LEU A 35 11.92 20.98 -3.61
N GLY A 36 11.31 21.93 -2.89
CA GLY A 36 11.58 23.36 -3.01
C GLY A 36 10.97 24.04 -4.24
N LYS A 37 10.16 23.33 -5.04
CA LYS A 37 9.44 23.90 -6.18
C LYS A 37 7.97 24.16 -5.85
N THR A 38 7.36 25.12 -6.53
CA THR A 38 5.91 25.35 -6.46
C THR A 38 5.18 24.33 -7.32
N ILE A 39 4.24 23.59 -6.71
CA ILE A 39 3.42 22.58 -7.38
C ILE A 39 1.96 23.06 -7.31
N SER A 40 1.22 22.90 -8.41
CA SER A 40 -0.23 23.09 -8.45
C SER A 40 -0.90 21.73 -8.65
N ILE A 41 -1.99 21.48 -7.93
CA ILE A 41 -2.77 20.25 -8.02
C ILE A 41 -4.21 20.66 -8.34
N GLU A 42 -4.75 20.10 -9.42
CA GLU A 42 -6.14 20.31 -9.83
C GLU A 42 -6.88 18.97 -9.82
N PHE A 43 -8.09 18.98 -9.27
CA PHE A 43 -8.96 17.81 -9.28
C PHE A 43 -9.67 17.71 -10.63
N VAL A 44 -9.47 16.61 -11.35
CA VAL A 44 -10.09 16.37 -12.66
C VAL A 44 -11.32 15.46 -12.53
N LYS A 45 -11.14 14.27 -11.96
CA LYS A 45 -12.16 13.23 -11.88
C LYS A 45 -11.86 12.20 -10.80
N TYR A 46 -12.84 11.33 -10.55
CA TYR A 46 -12.61 10.11 -9.80
C TYR A 46 -12.24 8.97 -10.75
N GLN A 47 -11.58 7.94 -10.25
CA GLN A 47 -11.29 6.72 -11.02
C GLN A 47 -11.17 5.54 -10.06
N CYS A 48 -12.06 4.57 -10.20
CA CYS A 48 -12.03 3.36 -9.38
C CYS A 48 -10.81 2.50 -9.75
N LEU A 49 -10.05 2.04 -8.75
CA LEU A 49 -8.86 1.21 -8.96
C LEU A 49 -9.17 -0.19 -9.53
N ASN A 50 -10.42 -0.67 -9.43
CA ASN A 50 -10.84 -1.95 -10.00
C ASN A 50 -11.37 -1.83 -11.44
N CYS A 51 -12.34 -0.95 -11.66
CA CYS A 51 -13.06 -0.88 -12.93
C CYS A 51 -12.58 0.24 -13.86
N GLY A 52 -11.74 1.17 -13.38
CA GLY A 52 -11.23 2.31 -14.16
C GLY A 52 -12.28 3.38 -14.52
N LEU A 53 -13.53 3.22 -14.10
CA LEU A 53 -14.62 4.16 -14.41
C LEU A 53 -14.56 5.39 -13.50
N ASP A 54 -15.01 6.52 -14.05
CA ASP A 54 -15.24 7.75 -13.31
C ASP A 54 -16.54 7.64 -12.51
N LYS A 55 -16.40 7.20 -11.27
CA LYS A 55 -17.47 7.03 -10.30
C LYS A 55 -17.02 7.58 -8.95
N PRO A 56 -17.93 8.11 -8.13
CA PRO A 56 -17.60 8.51 -6.76
C PRO A 56 -16.93 7.36 -6.00
N ILE A 57 -15.75 7.64 -5.44
CA ILE A 57 -15.00 6.67 -4.64
C ILE A 57 -15.65 6.55 -3.27
N PHE A 58 -15.88 5.30 -2.83
CA PHE A 58 -16.46 5.01 -1.54
C PHE A 58 -15.37 4.79 -0.48
N ARG A 59 -14.53 3.77 -0.65
CA ARG A 59 -13.44 3.43 0.29
C ARG A 59 -12.28 2.73 -0.42
N GLN A 60 -11.06 2.94 0.10
CA GLN A 60 -9.83 2.28 -0.37
C GLN A 60 -9.53 2.46 -1.88
N GLY A 61 -10.03 3.53 -2.51
CA GLY A 61 -9.87 3.74 -3.96
C GLY A 61 -10.87 2.99 -4.84
N TYR A 62 -11.89 2.36 -4.25
CA TYR A 62 -12.95 1.63 -4.98
C TYR A 62 -14.28 2.37 -4.95
N ASP A 63 -15.05 2.24 -6.04
CA ASP A 63 -16.45 2.60 -6.06
C ASP A 63 -17.29 1.65 -5.18
N LYS A 64 -18.54 2.03 -4.89
CA LYS A 64 -19.42 1.25 -4.01
C LYS A 64 -19.64 -0.19 -4.50
N GLN A 65 -19.86 -0.41 -5.79
CA GLN A 65 -20.11 -1.75 -6.35
C GLN A 65 -18.86 -2.62 -6.27
N CYS A 66 -17.72 -2.09 -6.70
CA CYS A 66 -16.45 -2.81 -6.65
C CYS A 66 -16.03 -3.10 -5.20
N PHE A 67 -16.31 -2.19 -4.26
CA PHE A 67 -15.98 -2.39 -2.85
C PHE A 67 -16.71 -3.58 -2.22
N TYR A 68 -17.97 -3.83 -2.59
CA TYR A 68 -18.71 -4.99 -2.08
C TYR A 68 -18.39 -6.28 -2.81
N ASN A 69 -18.02 -6.22 -4.09
CA ASN A 69 -17.84 -7.40 -4.92
C ASN A 69 -16.40 -7.95 -4.94
N THR A 70 -15.39 -7.14 -4.59
CA THR A 70 -13.99 -7.54 -4.72
C THR A 70 -13.49 -8.20 -3.43
N ALA A 71 -12.75 -9.30 -3.54
CA ALA A 71 -12.06 -9.93 -2.40
C ALA A 71 -10.96 -9.02 -1.80
N GLN A 72 -10.44 -8.07 -2.59
CA GLN A 72 -9.45 -7.06 -2.18
C GLN A 72 -9.99 -5.98 -1.23
N THR A 73 -11.29 -6.00 -0.93
CA THR A 73 -11.97 -5.08 -0.02
C THR A 73 -12.78 -5.81 1.04
N GLY A 74 -12.45 -7.09 1.28
CA GLY A 74 -13.07 -7.89 2.34
C GLY A 74 -12.87 -7.27 3.73
N ASP A 75 -13.83 -7.48 4.63
CA ASP A 75 -13.79 -6.89 5.98
C ASP A 75 -12.56 -7.35 6.78
N TRP A 76 -12.05 -8.55 6.46
CA TRP A 76 -10.83 -9.12 7.03
C TRP A 76 -9.56 -8.27 6.80
N ILE A 77 -9.57 -7.32 5.85
CA ILE A 77 -8.44 -6.43 5.61
C ILE A 77 -8.26 -5.44 6.76
N MET A 78 -9.37 -4.91 7.28
CA MET A 78 -9.35 -3.99 8.44
C MET A 78 -9.46 -4.74 9.76
N ARG A 79 -10.07 -5.92 9.74
CA ARG A 79 -10.34 -6.78 10.90
C ARG A 79 -9.78 -8.17 10.66
N PRO A 80 -8.44 -8.35 10.75
CA PRO A 80 -7.80 -9.64 10.46
C PRO A 80 -8.37 -10.81 11.27
N GLU A 81 -9.00 -10.53 12.41
CA GLU A 81 -9.67 -11.54 13.24
C GLU A 81 -10.87 -12.23 12.57
N LEU A 82 -11.44 -11.62 11.53
CA LEU A 82 -12.59 -12.17 10.79
C LEU A 82 -12.18 -13.11 9.65
N SER A 83 -10.87 -13.30 9.40
CA SER A 83 -10.38 -14.14 8.31
C SER A 83 -10.66 -15.62 8.59
N THR A 84 -11.45 -16.28 7.74
CA THR A 84 -11.78 -17.71 7.83
C THR A 84 -11.06 -18.57 6.78
N ALA A 85 -10.21 -17.97 5.93
CA ALA A 85 -9.53 -18.70 4.84
C ALA A 85 -8.62 -19.84 5.34
N HIS A 86 -8.09 -19.72 6.55
CA HIS A 86 -7.31 -20.77 7.23
C HIS A 86 -8.13 -22.02 7.58
N LEU A 87 -9.46 -21.89 7.69
CA LEU A 87 -10.41 -22.99 7.91
C LEU A 87 -10.95 -23.55 6.59
N GLY A 88 -10.54 -22.99 5.45
CA GLY A 88 -11.06 -23.38 4.13
C GLY A 88 -12.47 -22.88 3.83
N GLN A 89 -12.98 -21.93 4.62
CA GLN A 89 -14.27 -21.27 4.36
C GLN A 89 -14.07 -20.03 3.49
N GLU A 90 -14.91 -19.89 2.47
CA GLU A 90 -14.90 -18.78 1.52
C GLU A 90 -15.67 -17.57 2.08
N ASP A 91 -15.07 -16.38 2.04
CA ASP A 91 -15.78 -15.11 2.23
C ASP A 91 -16.25 -14.56 0.86
N ARG A 92 -15.31 -14.33 -0.06
CA ARG A 92 -15.60 -13.83 -1.42
C ARG A 92 -14.83 -14.56 -2.53
N ASP A 93 -13.57 -14.93 -2.27
CA ASP A 93 -12.75 -15.72 -3.17
C ASP A 93 -11.69 -16.48 -2.37
N LEU A 94 -11.90 -17.78 -2.21
CA LEU A 94 -11.06 -18.62 -1.38
C LEU A 94 -9.61 -18.74 -1.87
N GLU A 95 -9.37 -18.74 -3.19
CA GLU A 95 -8.02 -18.82 -3.74
C GLU A 95 -7.26 -17.51 -3.52
N TYR A 96 -7.91 -16.38 -3.80
CA TYR A 96 -7.34 -15.07 -3.56
C TYR A 96 -7.06 -14.86 -2.07
N GLU A 97 -8.01 -15.20 -1.20
CA GLU A 97 -7.91 -15.05 0.25
C GLU A 97 -6.82 -15.92 0.83
N LYS A 98 -6.69 -17.19 0.44
CA LYS A 98 -5.56 -18.03 0.89
C LYS A 98 -4.23 -17.44 0.48
N ARG A 99 -4.09 -16.98 -0.77
CA ARG A 99 -2.86 -16.37 -1.28
C ARG A 99 -2.48 -15.10 -0.53
N VAL A 100 -3.47 -14.30 -0.12
CA VAL A 100 -3.24 -13.02 0.57
C VAL A 100 -3.17 -13.19 2.08
N GLN A 101 -4.00 -13.98 2.73
CA GLN A 101 -4.02 -14.09 4.18
C GLN A 101 -2.92 -15.02 4.69
N LEU A 102 -2.69 -16.17 4.02
CA LEU A 102 -1.72 -17.18 4.43
C LEU A 102 -0.32 -16.89 3.85
N GLN A 103 0.21 -15.71 4.15
CA GLN A 103 1.59 -15.36 3.79
C GLN A 103 2.53 -15.44 4.99
N PRO A 104 3.81 -15.79 4.76
CA PRO A 104 4.82 -15.73 5.81
C PRO A 104 5.04 -14.28 6.26
N HIS A 105 4.93 -14.06 7.56
CA HIS A 105 5.19 -12.76 8.20
C HIS A 105 6.57 -12.77 8.84
N ILE A 106 7.28 -11.65 8.72
CA ILE A 106 8.56 -11.38 9.37
C ILE A 106 8.28 -10.49 10.57
N VAL A 107 8.79 -10.90 11.73
CA VAL A 107 8.82 -10.09 12.94
C VAL A 107 10.23 -9.51 13.06
N TYR A 108 10.34 -8.18 13.08
CA TYR A 108 11.61 -7.51 13.35
C TYR A 108 11.56 -6.77 14.68
N LEU A 109 12.67 -6.80 15.40
CA LEU A 109 12.89 -6.01 16.60
C LEU A 109 13.50 -4.67 16.18
N ALA A 110 12.84 -3.57 16.51
CA ALA A 110 13.39 -2.23 16.31
C ALA A 110 14.12 -1.79 17.59
N ASN A 111 15.40 -1.47 17.44
CA ASN A 111 16.18 -0.88 18.52
C ASN A 111 15.91 0.63 18.58
N SER A 112 14.81 1.00 19.20
CA SER A 112 14.60 2.36 19.73
C SER A 112 15.08 2.41 21.19
N SER A 113 15.02 3.55 21.87
CA SER A 113 15.49 3.75 23.26
C SER A 113 14.97 2.71 24.27
N ASN A 114 13.95 1.92 23.92
CA ASN A 114 13.62 0.61 24.48
C ASN A 114 13.44 -0.42 23.34
N VAL A 115 13.72 -1.71 23.60
CA VAL A 115 13.41 -2.81 22.66
C VAL A 115 11.91 -2.79 22.36
N LYS A 116 11.56 -2.43 21.13
CA LYS A 116 10.17 -2.47 20.63
C LYS A 116 10.10 -3.54 19.57
N VAL A 117 9.06 -4.37 19.62
CA VAL A 117 8.67 -5.18 18.46
C VAL A 117 8.29 -4.18 17.37
N GLY A 118 9.17 -4.03 16.38
CA GLY A 118 9.15 -2.92 15.41
C GLY A 118 8.05 -3.03 14.37
N GLY A 119 7.42 -4.20 14.27
CA GLY A 119 6.27 -4.45 13.43
C GLY A 119 6.20 -5.90 13.01
N VAL A 120 4.98 -6.39 12.82
CA VAL A 120 4.72 -7.59 12.02
C VAL A 120 4.56 -7.09 10.59
N THR A 121 5.41 -7.55 9.66
CA THR A 121 5.29 -7.18 8.25
C THR A 121 5.47 -8.38 7.33
N ARG A 122 4.87 -8.29 6.15
CA ARG A 122 5.07 -9.31 5.11
C ARG A 122 6.45 -9.12 4.50
N LYS A 123 7.10 -10.21 4.10
CA LYS A 123 8.44 -10.15 3.47
C LYS A 123 8.50 -9.16 2.30
N THR A 124 7.41 -9.03 1.55
CA THR A 124 7.27 -8.11 0.41
C THR A 124 7.23 -6.62 0.78
N GLN A 125 6.94 -6.29 2.04
CA GLN A 125 6.84 -4.91 2.53
C GLN A 125 8.14 -4.41 3.19
N VAL A 126 9.16 -5.26 3.26
CA VAL A 126 10.53 -4.88 3.60
C VAL A 126 11.24 -4.50 2.30
N PRO A 127 11.71 -3.24 2.09
CA PRO A 127 11.93 -2.17 3.07
C PRO A 127 10.87 -1.04 3.09
N THR A 128 9.87 -1.06 2.21
CA THR A 128 8.90 0.02 2.00
C THR A 128 8.22 0.49 3.28
N ARG A 129 7.80 -0.44 4.16
CA ARG A 129 7.11 -0.09 5.42
C ARG A 129 8.03 0.53 6.47
N TRP A 130 9.33 0.30 6.38
CA TRP A 130 10.33 0.95 7.23
C TRP A 130 10.58 2.39 6.78
N ILE A 131 10.68 2.57 5.45
CA ILE A 131 10.77 3.88 4.81
C ILE A 131 9.54 4.74 5.17
N ASP A 132 8.34 4.18 5.02
CA ASP A 132 7.08 4.88 5.34
C ASP A 132 6.97 5.29 6.82
N GLN A 133 7.66 4.60 7.73
CA GLN A 133 7.63 4.88 9.17
C GLN A 133 8.79 5.79 9.65
N GLY A 134 9.64 6.30 8.75
CA GLY A 134 10.74 7.19 9.11
C GLY A 134 11.87 6.50 9.88
N GLY A 135 12.08 5.19 9.67
CA GLY A 135 13.11 4.46 10.38
C GLY A 135 14.54 4.90 10.02
N HIS A 136 15.25 5.49 10.98
CA HIS A 136 16.56 6.11 10.76
C HIS A 136 17.77 5.15 10.72
N THR A 137 17.66 3.91 11.24
CA THR A 137 18.84 3.06 11.44
C THR A 137 18.61 1.60 11.03
N LYS A 138 19.41 1.09 10.09
CA LYS A 138 19.41 -0.34 9.71
C LYS A 138 19.98 -1.19 10.85
N HIS A 139 19.17 -2.10 11.38
CA HIS A 139 19.66 -3.32 12.03
C HIS A 139 18.85 -4.49 11.50
N TRP A 140 19.28 -5.05 10.38
CA TRP A 140 18.77 -6.33 9.87
C TRP A 140 19.80 -7.39 10.22
N LYS A 141 19.45 -8.32 11.11
CA LYS A 141 19.99 -9.69 11.05
C LYS A 141 18.87 -10.54 10.47
N LEU A 142 19.11 -11.07 9.27
CA LEU A 142 18.37 -12.20 8.73
C LEU A 142 18.59 -13.43 9.62
#